data_AF-A0A8S3FPP5-F1
#
_entry.id   AF-A0A8S3FPP5-F1
#
_cell.length_a   1.000
_cell.length_b   1.000
_cell.length_c   1.000
_cell.angle_alpha   90.00
_cell.angle_beta   90.00
_cell.angle_gamma   90.00
#
_symmetry.space_group_name_H-M   'P 1'
#
loop_
_entity.id
_entity.type
_entity.pdbx_description
1 polymer ?
#
loop_
_entity_poly.entity_id
_entity_poly.type
_entity_poly.pdbx_seq_one_letter_code
_entity_poly.pdbx_strand_id
1 'polypeptide(L)'
;MQTASNDVCVLGVDADFDFCQTMVKDLFNDKSFLADVNQVLPGLHLSSANSINWARFLPQVVFTISSYLQLIEQGVIRLGEQVDVCIPTGNFGNMLGAFYAQQLGLPLRRLITASNENNVITDFIQTGSYDLRNRLFHKTISPSIDILISSNLERFIYLLSKGNFSMVQKLFNKLARDRYFNIDSSLLKQIQSKIQGGWTNENQCIDMIKKVYDETQQLIDPHTAVALHVADSFSKHDNVPMLISATAHYGKFPQTILNAVGSNEQSLSSSNDISALLENLRTLKSTSPMHHELINLPKKSVIHTKIVEATKSAIIKEIKTYLERFSKQ
;
A
#
# COMPACT_ATOMS: atom_id res chain seq x y z
N MET A 1 -4.09 4.26 -15.76
CA MET A 1 -3.12 3.47 -16.56
C MET A 1 -3.62 3.26 -17.99
N GLN A 2 -4.82 2.70 -18.20
CA GLN A 2 -5.34 2.42 -19.54
C GLN A 2 -5.57 3.65 -20.44
N THR A 3 -5.64 4.85 -19.84
CA THR A 3 -5.77 6.13 -20.53
C THR A 3 -4.48 6.96 -20.52
N ALA A 4 -3.34 6.38 -20.10
CA ALA A 4 -2.05 7.06 -20.09
C ALA A 4 -1.58 7.31 -21.54
N SER A 5 -0.69 8.29 -21.74
CA SER A 5 -0.13 8.62 -23.05
C SER A 5 0.66 7.47 -23.69
N ASN A 6 0.96 7.59 -24.99
CA ASN A 6 1.59 6.53 -25.79
C ASN A 6 3.08 6.29 -25.48
N ASP A 7 3.70 7.20 -24.74
CA ASP A 7 5.03 7.06 -24.13
C ASP A 7 5.04 6.06 -22.96
N VAL A 8 3.88 5.56 -22.53
CA VAL A 8 3.76 4.46 -21.57
C VAL A 8 3.27 3.20 -22.30
N CYS A 9 3.84 2.04 -21.96
CA CYS A 9 3.29 0.75 -22.37
C CYS A 9 2.53 0.13 -21.19
N VAL A 10 1.22 -0.08 -21.31
CA VAL A 10 0.44 -0.82 -20.32
C VAL A 10 0.02 -2.16 -20.91
N LEU A 11 0.49 -3.23 -20.29
CA LEU A 11 0.24 -4.61 -20.69
C LEU A 11 -0.62 -5.29 -19.63
N GLY A 12 -1.83 -5.69 -20.01
CA GLY A 12 -2.59 -6.66 -19.24
C GLY A 12 -1.97 -8.04 -19.42
N VAL A 13 -1.85 -8.81 -18.35
CA VAL A 13 -1.40 -10.20 -18.39
C VAL A 13 -2.53 -11.05 -17.85
N ASP A 14 -2.87 -12.13 -18.54
CA ASP A 14 -3.92 -13.07 -18.12
C ASP A 14 -3.45 -13.98 -16.97
N ALA A 15 -3.09 -13.36 -15.85
CA ALA A 15 -2.59 -13.98 -14.64
C ALA A 15 -2.87 -13.10 -13.42
N ASP A 16 -2.52 -13.62 -12.24
CA ASP A 16 -2.55 -12.84 -11.01
C ASP A 16 -1.34 -11.88 -10.88
N PHE A 17 -1.37 -11.07 -9.82
CA PHE A 17 -0.32 -10.10 -9.51
C PHE A 17 1.02 -10.77 -9.16
N ASP A 18 0.99 -11.92 -8.50
CA ASP A 18 2.20 -12.64 -8.06
C ASP A 18 2.99 -13.19 -9.25
N PHE A 19 2.28 -13.69 -10.28
CA PHE A 19 2.87 -14.04 -11.57
C PHE A 19 3.56 -12.82 -12.19
N CYS A 20 2.88 -11.68 -12.28
CA CYS A 20 3.46 -10.46 -12.84
C CYS A 20 4.72 -10.02 -12.08
N GLN A 21 4.72 -10.09 -10.74
CA GLN A 21 5.89 -9.75 -9.93
C GLN A 21 7.06 -10.71 -10.16
N THR A 22 6.80 -12.01 -10.22
CA THR A 22 7.81 -13.04 -10.48
C THR A 22 8.41 -12.87 -11.87
N MET A 23 7.56 -12.65 -12.87
CA MET A 23 8.00 -12.41 -14.25
C MET A 23 8.91 -11.19 -14.38
N VAL A 24 8.60 -10.07 -13.71
CA VAL A 24 9.48 -8.91 -13.71
C VAL A 24 10.85 -9.25 -13.11
N LYS A 25 10.90 -9.99 -12.00
CA LYS A 25 12.19 -10.43 -11.40
C LYS A 25 12.97 -11.34 -12.35
N ASP A 26 12.30 -12.28 -13.01
CA ASP A 26 12.94 -13.22 -13.93
C ASP A 26 13.50 -12.52 -15.16
N LEU A 27 12.80 -11.51 -15.68
CA LEU A 27 13.29 -10.69 -16.79
C LEU A 27 14.51 -9.85 -16.41
N PHE A 28 14.55 -9.29 -15.20
CA PHE A 28 15.69 -8.52 -14.72
C PHE A 28 16.97 -9.37 -14.56
N ASN A 29 16.82 -10.70 -14.42
CA ASN A 29 17.93 -11.64 -14.32
C ASN A 29 18.24 -12.38 -15.63
N ASP A 30 17.45 -12.17 -16.69
CA ASP A 30 17.62 -12.84 -17.98
C ASP A 30 18.65 -12.12 -18.85
N LYS A 31 19.86 -12.68 -18.89
CA LYS A 31 20.98 -12.12 -19.68
C LYS A 31 20.69 -12.02 -21.17
N SER A 32 19.92 -12.96 -21.74
CA SER A 32 19.58 -12.94 -23.16
C SER A 32 18.63 -11.79 -23.45
N PHE A 33 17.59 -11.65 -22.63
CA PHE A 33 16.65 -10.54 -22.74
C PHE A 33 17.34 -9.18 -22.55
N LEU A 34 18.23 -9.05 -21.56
CA LEU A 34 19.00 -7.81 -21.34
C LEU A 34 19.90 -7.47 -22.54
N ALA A 35 20.52 -8.48 -23.18
CA ALA A 35 21.30 -8.28 -24.39
C ALA A 35 20.43 -7.78 -25.55
N ASP A 36 19.25 -8.37 -25.74
CA ASP A 36 18.29 -7.95 -26.78
C ASP A 36 17.82 -6.50 -26.55
N VAL A 37 17.48 -6.15 -25.31
CA VAL A 37 17.07 -4.78 -24.93
C VAL A 37 18.18 -3.78 -25.25
N ASN A 38 19.43 -4.09 -24.91
CA ASN A 38 20.58 -3.22 -25.17
C ASN A 38 20.93 -3.11 -26.67
N GLN A 39 20.57 -4.10 -27.49
CA GLN A 39 20.67 -3.98 -28.96
C GLN A 39 19.64 -3.00 -29.54
N VAL A 40 18.40 -3.00 -29.02
CA VAL A 40 17.33 -2.12 -29.51
C VAL A 40 17.55 -0.68 -29.05
N LEU A 41 17.96 -0.47 -27.81
CA LEU A 41 18.23 0.83 -27.20
C LEU A 41 19.55 0.77 -26.40
N PRO A 42 20.69 1.10 -27.03
CA PRO A 42 21.99 1.09 -26.35
C PRO A 42 22.01 2.00 -25.12
N GLY A 43 22.47 1.47 -23.99
CA GLY A 43 22.54 2.20 -22.72
C GLY A 43 21.24 2.20 -21.91
N LEU A 44 20.19 1.50 -22.37
CA LEU A 44 18.97 1.32 -21.59
C LEU A 44 19.22 0.40 -20.39
N HIS A 45 18.97 0.92 -19.19
CA HIS A 45 19.00 0.15 -17.96
C HIS A 45 17.57 -0.11 -17.46
N LEU A 46 17.23 -1.38 -17.27
CA LEU A 46 15.96 -1.75 -16.66
C LEU A 46 15.96 -1.35 -15.18
N SER A 47 14.88 -0.71 -14.74
CA SER A 47 14.66 -0.32 -13.36
C SER A 47 13.23 -0.64 -12.95
N SER A 48 13.00 -0.86 -11.66
CA SER A 48 11.68 -1.13 -11.12
C SER A 48 11.24 -0.04 -10.16
N ALA A 49 9.96 0.34 -10.27
CA ALA A 49 9.29 1.26 -9.35
C ALA A 49 8.56 0.55 -8.20
N ASN A 50 8.77 -0.76 -8.01
CA ASN A 50 8.13 -1.54 -6.95
C ASN A 50 8.87 -1.42 -5.59
N SER A 51 8.37 -2.10 -4.56
CA SER A 51 8.89 -2.01 -3.17
C SER A 51 10.31 -2.55 -2.98
N ILE A 52 10.89 -3.17 -4.03
CA ILE A 52 12.27 -3.64 -4.03
C ILE A 52 13.23 -2.44 -4.09
N ASN A 53 12.87 -1.36 -4.79
CA ASN A 53 13.74 -0.22 -5.01
C ASN A 53 13.86 0.66 -3.75
N TRP A 54 15.09 0.88 -3.27
CA TRP A 54 15.39 1.77 -2.15
C TRP A 54 14.99 3.23 -2.41
N ALA A 55 15.03 3.70 -3.66
CA ALA A 55 14.61 5.06 -4.00
C ALA A 55 13.11 5.31 -3.72
N ARG A 56 12.27 4.26 -3.78
CA ARG A 56 10.85 4.37 -3.39
C ARG A 56 10.68 4.63 -1.88
N PHE A 57 11.66 4.25 -1.09
CA PHE A 57 11.63 4.39 0.36
C PHE A 57 11.86 5.84 0.82
N LEU A 58 12.76 6.56 0.15
CA LEU A 58 13.18 7.90 0.58
C LEU A 58 12.00 8.89 0.75
N PRO A 59 11.05 9.01 -0.20
CA PRO A 59 9.89 9.89 -0.01
C PRO A 59 9.02 9.53 1.20
N GLN A 60 9.03 8.26 1.63
CA GLN A 60 8.21 7.77 2.76
C GLN A 60 8.75 8.23 4.12
N VAL A 61 10.07 8.43 4.21
CA VAL A 61 10.68 9.11 5.34
C VAL A 61 10.31 10.60 5.32
N VAL A 62 10.42 11.23 4.15
CA VAL A 62 10.21 12.69 3.98
C VAL A 62 8.80 13.10 4.35
N PHE A 63 7.75 12.41 3.87
CA PHE A 63 6.39 12.83 4.20
C PHE A 63 6.05 12.65 5.67
N THR A 64 6.66 11.68 6.38
CA THR A 64 6.43 11.53 7.83
C THR A 64 6.97 12.75 8.59
N ILE A 65 8.18 13.19 8.22
CA ILE A 65 8.78 14.41 8.77
C ILE A 65 7.95 15.64 8.38
N SER A 66 7.54 15.74 7.11
CA SER A 66 6.71 16.86 6.63
C SER A 66 5.37 16.94 7.37
N SER A 67 4.70 15.82 7.62
CA SER A 67 3.45 15.79 8.37
C SER A 67 3.64 16.22 9.83
N TYR A 68 4.75 15.83 10.47
CA TYR A 68 5.09 16.33 11.81
C TYR A 68 5.30 17.85 11.82
N LEU A 69 6.00 18.40 10.83
CA LEU A 69 6.19 19.85 10.70
C LEU A 69 4.87 20.58 10.44
N GLN A 70 3.95 19.99 9.68
CA GLN A 70 2.60 20.55 9.49
C GLN A 70 1.80 20.61 10.79
N LEU A 71 1.93 19.62 11.68
CA LEU A 71 1.29 19.67 13.01
C LEU A 71 1.83 20.84 13.86
N ILE A 72 3.12 21.18 13.71
CA ILE A 72 3.71 22.37 14.37
C ILE A 72 3.15 23.65 13.75
N GLU A 73 3.13 23.75 12.41
CA GLU A 73 2.62 24.92 11.69
C GLU A 73 1.15 25.20 12.03
N GLN A 74 0.35 24.14 12.20
CA GLN A 74 -1.05 24.22 12.59
C GLN A 74 -1.25 24.46 14.10
N GLY A 75 -0.18 24.51 14.90
CA GLY A 75 -0.25 24.70 16.35
C GLY A 75 -0.82 23.52 17.13
N VAL A 76 -0.92 22.33 16.52
CA VAL A 76 -1.40 21.10 17.17
C VAL A 76 -0.38 20.58 18.17
N ILE A 77 0.91 20.75 17.87
CA ILE A 77 2.05 20.38 18.73
C ILE A 77 3.13 21.45 18.69
N ARG A 78 4.06 21.42 19.65
CA ARG A 78 5.33 22.16 19.64
C ARG A 78 6.46 21.27 19.14
N LEU A 79 7.52 21.88 18.61
CA LEU A 79 8.73 21.15 18.24
C LEU A 79 9.28 20.34 19.42
N GLY A 80 9.47 19.04 19.22
CA GLY A 80 9.95 18.11 20.24
C GLY A 80 8.83 17.38 20.99
N GLU A 81 7.57 17.82 20.88
CA GLU A 81 6.44 17.08 21.42
C GLU A 81 6.22 15.80 20.62
N GLN A 82 5.80 14.75 21.34
CA GLN A 82 5.61 13.44 20.77
C GLN A 82 4.29 13.32 20.00
N VAL A 83 4.31 12.53 18.93
CA VAL A 83 3.09 12.12 18.23
C VAL A 83 3.07 10.62 18.01
N ASP A 84 1.87 10.06 17.93
CA ASP A 84 1.68 8.70 17.45
C ASP A 84 1.43 8.71 15.94
N VAL A 85 1.71 7.60 15.26
CA VAL A 85 1.45 7.46 13.81
C VAL A 85 0.75 6.13 13.56
N CYS A 86 -0.45 6.18 12.94
CA CYS A 86 -1.18 4.99 12.51
C CYS A 86 -1.20 4.91 10.98
N ILE A 87 -0.78 3.76 10.45
CA ILE A 87 -0.58 3.55 9.01
C ILE A 87 -1.35 2.30 8.56
N PRO A 88 -2.26 2.40 7.57
CA PRO A 88 -2.82 1.23 6.93
C PRO A 88 -1.69 0.47 6.23
N THR A 89 -1.43 -0.75 6.68
CA THR A 89 -0.18 -1.45 6.43
C THR A 89 -0.41 -2.70 5.60
N GLY A 90 0.16 -2.68 4.39
CA GLY A 90 0.33 -3.86 3.55
C GLY A 90 1.79 -4.31 3.52
N ASN A 91 2.54 -3.84 2.51
CA ASN A 91 3.94 -4.19 2.26
C ASN A 91 4.98 -3.60 3.25
N PHE A 92 4.55 -3.00 4.35
CA PHE A 92 5.37 -2.38 5.42
C PHE A 92 6.28 -1.20 5.02
N GLY A 93 6.23 -0.75 3.76
CA GLY A 93 7.09 0.35 3.29
C GLY A 93 6.87 1.66 4.05
N ASN A 94 5.60 2.08 4.18
CA ASN A 94 5.25 3.36 4.81
C ASN A 94 5.58 3.33 6.31
N MET A 95 5.25 2.22 6.97
CA MET A 95 5.64 1.95 8.36
C MET A 95 7.16 1.98 8.56
N LEU A 96 7.93 1.35 7.67
CA LEU A 96 9.37 1.45 7.69
C LEU A 96 9.82 2.90 7.50
N GLY A 97 9.14 3.70 6.65
CA GLY A 97 9.40 5.13 6.43
C GLY A 97 9.33 5.92 7.72
N ALA A 98 8.23 5.76 8.46
CA ALA A 98 8.04 6.36 9.77
C ALA A 98 9.05 5.86 10.80
N PHE A 99 9.41 4.57 10.78
CA PHE A 99 10.45 4.02 11.65
C PHE A 99 11.81 4.68 11.41
N TYR A 100 12.22 4.87 10.15
CA TYR A 100 13.45 5.59 9.84
C TYR A 100 13.39 7.06 10.27
N ALA A 101 12.26 7.75 10.07
CA ALA A 101 12.09 9.11 10.58
C ALA A 101 12.27 9.17 12.11
N GLN A 102 11.72 8.19 12.85
CA GLN A 102 11.97 8.03 14.29
C GLN A 102 13.45 7.80 14.60
N GLN A 103 14.14 6.94 13.85
CA GLN A 103 15.59 6.71 14.03
C GLN A 103 16.44 7.95 13.73
N LEU A 104 15.98 8.84 12.84
CA LEU A 104 16.61 10.13 12.53
C LEU A 104 16.35 11.20 13.61
N GLY A 105 15.57 10.88 14.65
CA GLY A 105 15.33 11.76 15.80
C GLY A 105 13.95 12.43 15.80
N LEU A 106 13.06 12.11 14.85
CA LEU A 106 11.68 12.60 14.90
C LEU A 106 10.96 12.01 16.14
N PRO A 107 10.29 12.82 16.98
CA PRO A 107 9.72 12.36 18.24
C PRO A 107 8.40 11.60 18.02
N LEU A 108 8.49 10.42 17.42
CA LEU A 108 7.36 9.50 17.27
C LEU A 108 7.30 8.58 18.48
N ARG A 109 6.18 8.60 19.23
CA ARG A 109 6.00 7.78 20.45
C ARG A 109 5.57 6.35 20.10
N ARG A 110 4.45 6.19 19.40
CA ARG A 110 3.97 4.89 18.91
C ARG A 110 3.87 4.87 17.40
N LEU A 111 4.33 3.77 16.81
CA LEU A 111 4.06 3.43 15.41
C LEU A 111 3.04 2.29 15.38
N ILE A 112 1.90 2.50 14.74
CA ILE A 112 0.77 1.57 14.76
C ILE A 112 0.51 1.08 13.33
N THR A 113 0.60 -0.24 13.13
CA THR A 113 0.18 -0.88 11.88
C THR A 113 -1.30 -1.20 11.96
N ALA A 114 -2.06 -0.77 10.95
CA ALA A 114 -3.45 -1.15 10.79
C ALA A 114 -3.63 -2.09 9.60
N SER A 115 -3.99 -3.34 9.87
CA SER A 115 -4.32 -4.33 8.83
C SER A 115 -5.83 -4.43 8.61
N ASN A 116 -6.24 -4.90 7.44
CA ASN A 116 -7.60 -5.41 7.25
C ASN A 116 -7.66 -6.89 7.71
N GLU A 117 -8.60 -7.69 7.17
CA GLU A 117 -8.69 -9.13 7.46
C GLU A 117 -7.39 -9.90 7.18
N ASN A 118 -6.52 -9.40 6.29
CA ASN A 118 -5.17 -9.93 6.07
C ASN A 118 -4.19 -9.43 7.16
N ASN A 119 -4.46 -9.81 8.41
CA ASN A 119 -3.80 -9.31 9.62
C ASN A 119 -2.53 -10.07 10.05
N VAL A 120 -1.78 -10.66 9.12
CA VAL A 120 -0.54 -11.42 9.44
C VAL A 120 0.53 -10.58 10.15
N ILE A 121 0.60 -9.29 9.84
CA ILE A 121 1.55 -8.36 10.47
C ILE A 121 1.16 -8.06 11.91
N THR A 122 -0.13 -7.90 12.17
CA THR A 122 -0.66 -7.72 13.52
C THR A 122 -0.36 -8.95 14.39
N ASP A 123 -0.64 -10.15 13.88
CA ASP A 123 -0.32 -11.40 14.60
C ASP A 123 1.19 -11.53 14.85
N PHE A 124 2.02 -11.22 13.86
CA PHE A 124 3.47 -11.26 14.00
C PHE A 124 3.97 -10.30 15.09
N ILE A 125 3.48 -9.06 15.12
CA ILE A 125 3.85 -8.08 16.16
C ILE A 125 3.41 -8.54 17.55
N GLN A 126 2.25 -9.18 17.64
CA GLN A 126 1.70 -9.65 18.93
C GLN A 126 2.39 -10.91 19.45
N THR A 127 2.75 -11.85 18.56
CA THR A 127 3.17 -13.21 18.95
C THR A 127 4.62 -13.54 18.62
N GLY A 128 5.24 -12.82 17.68
CA GLY A 128 6.54 -13.16 17.08
C GLY A 128 6.46 -14.25 16.00
N SER A 129 5.29 -14.86 15.79
CA SER A 129 5.08 -15.88 14.79
C SER A 129 4.56 -15.26 13.49
N TYR A 130 5.27 -15.52 12.39
CA TYR A 130 4.79 -15.21 11.05
C TYR A 130 4.27 -16.52 10.43
N ASP A 131 2.95 -16.74 10.47
CA ASP A 131 2.34 -18.02 10.07
C ASP A 131 1.39 -17.88 8.88
N LEU A 132 1.75 -18.54 7.77
CA LEU A 132 1.00 -18.60 6.53
C LEU A 132 0.48 -20.00 6.20
N ARG A 133 0.62 -20.98 7.12
CA ARG A 133 0.29 -22.39 6.85
C ARG A 133 -1.21 -22.61 6.67
N ASN A 134 -2.02 -21.95 7.51
CA ASN A 134 -3.49 -22.06 7.51
C ASN A 134 -4.20 -20.74 7.23
N ARG A 135 -3.46 -19.73 6.74
CA ARG A 135 -3.98 -18.38 6.55
C ARG A 135 -4.55 -18.24 5.14
N LEU A 136 -5.82 -17.88 5.06
CA LEU A 136 -6.51 -17.61 3.81
C LEU A 136 -6.19 -16.17 3.33
N PHE A 137 -6.22 -15.98 2.01
CA PHE A 137 -6.14 -14.66 1.41
C PHE A 137 -7.56 -14.08 1.30
N HIS A 138 -7.78 -12.92 1.90
CA HIS A 138 -9.08 -12.24 1.89
C HIS A 138 -9.03 -11.11 0.86
N LYS A 139 -9.95 -11.11 -0.11
CA LYS A 139 -10.17 -9.96 -1.00
C LYS A 139 -11.09 -8.98 -0.27
N THR A 140 -10.58 -7.81 0.05
CA THR A 140 -11.31 -6.81 0.86
C THR A 140 -11.66 -5.56 0.06
N ILE A 141 -12.46 -4.68 0.64
CA ILE A 141 -12.69 -3.31 0.12
C ILE A 141 -11.46 -2.41 0.21
N SER A 142 -10.39 -2.85 0.88
CA SER A 142 -9.11 -2.14 1.00
C SER A 142 -7.97 -2.88 0.27
N PRO A 143 -8.08 -3.14 -1.05
CA PRO A 143 -7.26 -4.13 -1.75
C PRO A 143 -5.74 -3.87 -1.75
N SER A 144 -5.31 -2.61 -1.66
CA SER A 144 -3.88 -2.25 -1.62
C SER A 144 -3.13 -2.79 -0.38
N ILE A 145 -3.84 -3.23 0.65
CA ILE A 145 -3.27 -3.83 1.86
C ILE A 145 -3.69 -5.30 2.05
N ASP A 146 -4.29 -5.94 1.03
CA ASP A 146 -4.53 -7.38 1.00
C ASP A 146 -3.21 -8.12 0.75
N ILE A 147 -2.42 -8.32 1.80
CA ILE A 147 -1.06 -8.84 1.70
C ILE A 147 -0.81 -9.92 2.76
N LEU A 148 -0.29 -11.07 2.31
CA LEU A 148 0.19 -12.14 3.19
C LEU A 148 1.71 -12.11 3.40
N ILE A 149 2.49 -11.59 2.45
CA ILE A 149 3.95 -11.50 2.57
C ILE A 149 4.37 -10.05 2.46
N SER A 150 4.87 -9.49 3.55
CA SER A 150 5.26 -8.09 3.59
C SER A 150 6.73 -7.88 3.28
N SER A 151 7.03 -7.43 2.06
CA SER A 151 8.40 -7.35 1.53
C SER A 151 9.35 -6.43 2.33
N ASN A 152 8.85 -5.39 3.00
CA ASN A 152 9.72 -4.50 3.79
C ASN A 152 9.86 -4.91 5.26
N LEU A 153 9.15 -5.95 5.72
CA LEU A 153 9.33 -6.46 7.08
C LEU A 153 10.74 -7.04 7.26
N GLU A 154 11.30 -7.64 6.21
CA GLU A 154 12.68 -8.15 6.19
C GLU A 154 13.69 -7.06 6.59
N ARG A 155 13.55 -5.87 5.99
CA ARG A 155 14.40 -4.71 6.27
C ARG A 155 14.26 -4.24 7.71
N PHE A 156 13.03 -4.21 8.23
CA PHE A 156 12.78 -3.83 9.61
C PHE A 156 13.45 -4.80 10.61
N ILE A 157 13.30 -6.10 10.40
CA ILE A 157 13.94 -7.13 11.23
C ILE A 157 15.47 -7.03 11.14
N TYR A 158 16.02 -6.77 9.95
CA TYR A 158 17.45 -6.55 9.75
C TYR A 158 17.98 -5.37 10.57
N LEU A 159 17.27 -4.24 10.58
CA LEU A 159 17.65 -3.06 11.36
C LEU A 159 17.61 -3.33 12.86
N LEU A 160 16.51 -3.91 13.37
CA LEU A 160 16.38 -4.21 14.80
C LEU A 160 17.38 -5.25 15.28
N SER A 161 17.73 -6.22 14.43
CA SER A 161 18.78 -7.20 14.74
C SER A 161 20.21 -6.65 14.57
N LYS A 162 20.37 -5.32 14.41
CA LYS A 162 21.66 -4.64 14.24
C LYS A 162 22.46 -5.19 13.07
N GLY A 163 21.78 -5.53 11.98
CA GLY A 163 22.39 -6.00 10.75
C GLY A 163 22.70 -7.50 10.72
N ASN A 164 22.02 -8.33 11.53
CA ASN A 164 22.25 -9.78 11.55
C ASN A 164 21.68 -10.46 10.29
N PHE A 165 22.43 -10.38 9.19
CA PHE A 165 22.07 -10.95 7.90
C PHE A 165 21.76 -12.46 7.98
N SER A 166 22.58 -13.24 8.68
CA SER A 166 22.40 -14.70 8.75
C SER A 166 21.09 -15.09 9.42
N MET A 167 20.69 -14.37 10.48
CA MET A 167 19.41 -14.59 11.14
C MET A 167 18.25 -14.26 10.20
N VAL A 168 18.26 -13.08 9.58
CA VAL A 168 17.19 -12.65 8.66
C VAL A 168 17.05 -13.62 7.50
N GLN A 169 18.16 -13.99 6.86
CA GLN A 169 18.17 -14.96 5.77
C GLN A 169 17.56 -16.31 6.20
N LYS A 170 17.88 -16.81 7.40
CA LYS A 170 17.28 -18.05 7.92
C LYS A 170 15.77 -17.92 8.13
N LEU A 171 15.28 -16.80 8.64
CA LEU A 171 13.84 -16.56 8.85
C LEU A 171 13.08 -16.55 7.52
N PHE A 172 13.57 -15.82 6.52
CA PHE A 172 12.88 -15.70 5.24
C PHE A 172 13.03 -16.96 4.36
N ASN A 173 14.13 -17.72 4.50
CA ASN A 173 14.22 -19.06 3.90
C ASN A 173 13.21 -20.04 4.52
N LYS A 174 13.01 -19.99 5.85
CA LYS A 174 11.96 -20.75 6.52
C LYS A 174 10.55 -20.30 6.09
N LEU A 175 10.32 -18.99 5.92
CA LEU A 175 9.05 -18.50 5.40
C LEU A 175 8.77 -19.06 4.00
N ALA A 176 9.76 -19.05 3.11
CA ALA A 176 9.60 -19.54 1.74
C ALA A 176 9.33 -21.05 1.68
N ARG A 177 10.01 -21.84 2.52
CA ARG A 177 9.90 -23.31 2.52
C ARG A 177 8.75 -23.84 3.37
N ASP A 178 8.66 -23.35 4.60
CA ASP A 178 7.78 -23.89 5.65
C ASP A 178 6.51 -23.06 5.83
N ARG A 179 6.39 -21.93 5.10
CA ARG A 179 5.31 -20.93 5.25
C ARG A 179 5.19 -20.41 6.69
N TYR A 180 6.27 -20.48 7.46
CA TYR A 180 6.27 -20.18 8.87
C TYR A 180 7.67 -19.81 9.38
N PHE A 181 7.74 -18.85 10.30
CA PHE A 181 8.86 -18.73 11.23
C PHE A 181 8.40 -18.13 12.56
N ASN A 182 9.24 -18.29 13.58
CA ASN A 182 9.09 -17.59 14.85
C ASN A 182 10.40 -16.87 15.18
N ILE A 183 10.29 -15.68 15.77
CA ILE A 183 11.44 -14.96 16.32
C ILE A 183 11.60 -15.27 17.81
N ASP A 184 12.79 -15.00 18.35
CA ASP A 184 13.01 -15.11 19.78
C ASP A 184 12.32 -13.98 20.57
N SER A 185 12.18 -14.19 21.88
CA SER A 185 11.52 -13.25 22.77
C SER A 185 12.23 -11.92 22.94
N SER A 186 13.55 -11.86 22.70
CA SER A 186 14.31 -10.61 22.76
C SER A 186 13.96 -9.72 21.57
N LEU A 187 13.98 -10.29 20.37
CA LEU A 187 13.60 -9.57 19.15
C LEU A 187 12.11 -9.19 19.18
N LEU A 188 11.23 -10.06 19.67
CA LEU A 188 9.81 -9.73 19.83
C LEU A 188 9.60 -8.51 20.74
N LYS A 189 10.27 -8.48 21.91
CA LYS A 189 10.20 -7.33 22.82
C LYS A 189 10.72 -6.05 22.17
N GLN A 190 11.78 -6.13 21.38
CA GLN A 190 12.29 -4.97 20.64
C GLN A 190 11.26 -4.47 19.63
N ILE A 191 10.62 -5.36 18.86
CA ILE A 191 9.55 -5.00 17.92
C ILE A 191 8.39 -4.34 18.67
N GLN A 192 7.88 -4.96 19.73
CA GLN A 192 6.73 -4.46 20.51
C GLN A 192 7.01 -3.13 21.22
N SER A 193 8.29 -2.82 21.51
CA SER A 193 8.68 -1.51 22.06
C SER A 193 8.65 -0.37 21.02
N LYS A 194 8.59 -0.71 19.73
CA LYS A 194 8.63 0.26 18.61
C LYS A 194 7.32 0.32 17.84
N ILE A 195 6.69 -0.83 17.63
CA ILE A 195 5.52 -0.99 16.76
C ILE A 195 4.44 -1.76 17.49
N GLN A 196 3.21 -1.28 17.35
CA GLN A 196 1.98 -1.95 17.77
C GLN A 196 1.14 -2.30 16.54
N GLY A 197 0.30 -3.32 16.66
CA GLY A 197 -0.55 -3.77 15.55
C GLY A 197 -2.00 -3.94 15.97
N GLY A 198 -2.91 -3.49 15.11
CA GLY A 198 -4.34 -3.75 15.19
C GLY A 198 -4.88 -4.12 13.81
N TRP A 199 -6.13 -4.55 13.77
CA TRP A 199 -6.79 -4.87 12.51
C TRP A 199 -8.29 -4.54 12.54
N THR A 200 -8.87 -4.46 11.35
CA THR A 200 -10.26 -4.05 11.13
C THR A 200 -10.90 -5.05 10.15
N ASN A 201 -12.11 -5.51 10.44
CA ASN A 201 -12.90 -6.30 9.49
C ASN A 201 -13.73 -5.42 8.53
N GLU A 202 -14.34 -6.02 7.50
CA GLU A 202 -15.06 -5.27 6.47
C GLU A 202 -16.21 -4.42 7.02
N ASN A 203 -17.02 -4.98 7.93
CA ASN A 203 -18.15 -4.26 8.52
C ASN A 203 -17.67 -3.05 9.33
N GLN A 204 -16.65 -3.25 10.18
CA GLN A 204 -16.04 -2.16 10.95
C GLN A 204 -15.44 -1.07 10.05
N CYS A 205 -14.85 -1.46 8.92
CA CYS A 205 -14.33 -0.50 7.94
C CYS A 205 -15.47 0.33 7.33
N ILE A 206 -16.58 -0.31 6.93
CA ILE A 206 -17.75 0.37 6.37
C ILE A 206 -18.38 1.31 7.42
N ASP A 207 -18.57 0.82 8.65
CA ASP A 207 -19.10 1.59 9.76
C ASP A 207 -18.22 2.81 10.06
N MET A 208 -16.90 2.67 9.97
CA MET A 208 -15.97 3.78 10.17
C MET A 208 -16.07 4.83 9.06
N ILE A 209 -16.21 4.43 7.78
CA ILE A 209 -16.46 5.38 6.68
C ILE A 209 -17.74 6.16 6.95
N LYS A 210 -18.82 5.45 7.32
CA LYS A 210 -20.12 6.05 7.62
C LYS A 210 -20.02 7.02 8.80
N LYS A 211 -19.41 6.59 9.91
CA LYS A 211 -19.20 7.40 11.11
C LYS A 211 -18.50 8.72 10.79
N VAL A 212 -17.36 8.66 10.08
CA VAL A 212 -16.60 9.87 9.73
C VAL A 212 -17.42 10.80 8.85
N TYR A 213 -18.16 10.28 7.88
CA TYR A 213 -19.04 11.10 7.05
C TYR A 213 -20.17 11.73 7.86
N ASP A 214 -20.87 10.96 8.69
CA ASP A 214 -21.99 11.47 9.50
C ASP A 214 -21.53 12.56 10.48
N GLU A 215 -20.35 12.41 11.10
CA GLU A 215 -19.79 13.35 12.09
C GLU A 215 -19.15 14.60 11.47
N THR A 216 -18.47 14.46 10.33
CA THR A 216 -17.59 15.53 9.80
C THR A 216 -17.96 15.98 8.38
N GLN A 217 -18.86 15.25 7.72
CA GLN A 217 -19.16 15.36 6.30
C GLN A 217 -17.91 15.18 5.41
N GLN A 218 -16.84 14.55 5.92
CA GLN A 218 -15.66 14.20 5.13
C GLN A 218 -15.79 12.78 4.57
N LEU A 219 -15.50 12.61 3.28
CA LEU A 219 -15.36 11.28 2.68
C LEU A 219 -13.91 10.79 2.79
N ILE A 220 -13.75 9.58 3.27
CA ILE A 220 -12.45 8.89 3.40
C ILE A 220 -12.45 7.59 2.61
N ASP A 221 -11.28 7.15 2.17
CA ASP A 221 -11.12 5.87 1.50
C ASP A 221 -11.14 4.70 2.52
N PRO A 222 -11.37 3.45 2.07
CA PRO A 222 -11.39 2.29 2.98
C PRO A 222 -10.05 2.05 3.69
N HIS A 223 -8.91 2.39 3.08
CA HIS A 223 -7.60 2.27 3.72
C HIS A 223 -7.46 3.19 4.94
N THR A 224 -7.90 4.44 4.80
CA THR A 224 -7.90 5.44 5.88
C THR A 224 -8.88 5.02 6.98
N ALA A 225 -10.04 4.47 6.61
CA ALA A 225 -11.01 3.95 7.57
C ALA A 225 -10.46 2.78 8.40
N VAL A 226 -9.71 1.86 7.78
CA VAL A 226 -8.99 0.80 8.51
C VAL A 226 -8.04 1.40 9.56
N ALA A 227 -7.25 2.40 9.18
CA ALA A 227 -6.31 3.06 10.08
C ALA A 227 -6.99 3.84 11.22
N LEU A 228 -8.09 4.54 10.93
CA LEU A 228 -8.89 5.25 11.93
C LEU A 228 -9.56 4.30 12.93
N HIS A 229 -10.15 3.20 12.45
CA HIS A 229 -10.75 2.20 13.34
C HIS A 229 -9.71 1.59 14.29
N VAL A 230 -8.52 1.25 13.78
CA VAL A 230 -7.42 0.79 14.64
C VAL A 230 -6.98 1.90 15.60
N ALA A 231 -6.79 3.12 15.12
CA ALA A 231 -6.39 4.27 15.94
C ALA A 231 -7.34 4.53 17.12
N ASP A 232 -8.65 4.42 16.91
CA ASP A 232 -9.69 4.57 17.95
C ASP A 232 -9.53 3.56 19.10
N SER A 233 -8.90 2.40 18.86
CA SER A 233 -8.59 1.44 19.94
C SER A 233 -7.35 1.82 20.77
N PHE A 234 -6.47 2.66 20.24
CA PHE A 234 -5.22 3.10 20.88
C PHE A 234 -5.29 4.52 21.47
N SER A 235 -6.27 5.33 21.07
CA SER A 235 -6.40 6.75 21.46
C SER A 235 -7.20 6.97 22.75
N LYS A 236 -7.99 6.00 23.20
CA LYS A 236 -8.95 6.15 24.32
C LYS A 236 -8.36 6.53 25.69
N HIS A 237 -7.04 6.55 25.84
CA HIS A 237 -6.38 6.74 27.13
C HIS A 237 -5.24 7.77 27.13
N ASP A 238 -4.95 8.43 25.99
CA ASP A 238 -3.80 9.31 25.87
C ASP A 238 -4.15 10.67 25.23
N ASN A 239 -3.62 11.76 25.79
CA ASN A 239 -3.72 13.11 25.22
C ASN A 239 -2.63 13.41 24.15
N VAL A 240 -2.13 12.38 23.48
CA VAL A 240 -1.07 12.53 22.45
C VAL A 240 -1.71 12.54 21.07
N PRO A 241 -1.47 13.58 20.24
CA PRO A 241 -1.97 13.62 18.87
C PRO A 241 -1.49 12.42 18.05
N MET A 242 -2.39 11.89 17.23
CA MET A 242 -2.09 10.77 16.34
C MET A 242 -2.23 11.19 14.88
N LEU A 243 -1.16 11.02 14.12
CA LEU A 243 -1.15 11.20 12.68
C LEU A 243 -1.69 9.94 12.00
N ILE A 244 -2.73 10.10 11.17
CA ILE A 244 -3.28 9.01 10.36
C ILE A 244 -2.78 9.15 8.93
N SER A 245 -2.18 8.10 8.38
CA SER A 245 -1.78 8.09 6.97
C SER A 245 -2.98 7.79 6.08
N ALA A 246 -3.56 8.84 5.47
CA ALA A 246 -4.62 8.72 4.47
C ALA A 246 -4.01 8.39 3.10
N THR A 247 -4.01 7.11 2.71
CA THR A 247 -3.16 6.62 1.62
C THR A 247 -3.74 6.73 0.22
N ALA A 248 -5.04 6.99 0.09
CA ALA A 248 -5.65 7.28 -1.19
C ALA A 248 -6.87 8.21 -1.05
N HIS A 249 -7.24 8.78 -2.19
CA HIS A 249 -8.42 9.62 -2.30
C HIS A 249 -9.67 8.73 -2.40
N TYR A 250 -10.74 9.06 -1.65
CA TYR A 250 -11.99 8.29 -1.58
C TYR A 250 -12.60 7.97 -2.95
N GLY A 251 -12.52 8.90 -3.91
CA GLY A 251 -12.96 8.72 -5.30
C GLY A 251 -12.28 7.60 -6.09
N LYS A 252 -11.23 6.96 -5.57
CA LYS A 252 -10.67 5.72 -6.14
C LYS A 252 -11.49 4.48 -5.79
N PHE A 253 -12.40 4.57 -4.83
CA PHE A 253 -13.23 3.46 -4.34
C PHE A 253 -14.72 3.83 -4.33
N PRO A 254 -15.27 4.40 -5.43
CA PRO A 254 -16.55 5.08 -5.38
C PRO A 254 -17.71 4.14 -5.00
N GLN A 255 -17.68 2.88 -5.43
CA GLN A 255 -18.68 1.88 -5.03
C GLN A 255 -18.68 1.65 -3.51
N THR A 256 -17.51 1.46 -2.90
CA THR A 256 -17.37 1.24 -1.45
C THR A 256 -17.93 2.44 -0.68
N ILE A 257 -17.60 3.65 -1.11
CA ILE A 257 -18.04 4.87 -0.42
C ILE A 257 -19.54 5.08 -0.54
N LEU A 258 -20.11 4.88 -1.73
CA LEU A 258 -21.56 4.95 -1.95
C LEU A 258 -22.29 3.91 -1.10
N ASN A 259 -21.77 2.68 -1.00
CA ASN A 259 -22.38 1.63 -0.18
C ASN A 259 -22.32 1.95 1.31
N ALA A 260 -21.26 2.61 1.79
CA ALA A 260 -21.11 2.97 3.20
C ALA A 260 -21.99 4.15 3.62
N VAL A 261 -22.15 5.14 2.73
CA VAL A 261 -22.77 6.43 3.07
C VAL A 261 -24.20 6.59 2.53
N GLY A 262 -24.54 5.91 1.43
CA GLY A 262 -25.82 6.06 0.74
C GLY A 262 -26.99 5.42 1.49
N SER A 263 -27.95 6.25 1.90
CA SER A 263 -29.24 5.81 2.46
C SER A 263 -30.23 5.42 1.36
N ASN A 264 -30.86 4.25 1.51
CA ASN A 264 -32.13 3.78 0.93
C ASN A 264 -32.23 3.33 -0.55
N GLU A 265 -32.60 2.05 -0.69
CA GLU A 265 -33.54 1.43 -1.66
C GLU A 265 -33.28 1.47 -3.16
N GLN A 266 -32.26 2.17 -3.64
CA GLN A 266 -31.62 1.75 -4.89
C GLN A 266 -30.38 0.96 -4.51
N SER A 267 -30.60 -0.34 -4.28
CA SER A 267 -29.58 -1.36 -4.47
C SER A 267 -28.98 -1.13 -5.86
N LEU A 268 -27.94 -0.31 -5.91
CA LEU A 268 -27.15 -0.09 -7.10
C LEU A 268 -26.52 -1.45 -7.37
N SER A 269 -27.15 -2.15 -8.31
CA SER A 269 -26.51 -3.19 -9.11
C SER A 269 -25.05 -2.80 -9.28
N SER A 270 -24.15 -3.77 -9.11
CA SER A 270 -22.72 -3.64 -9.37
C SER A 270 -22.52 -2.96 -10.73
N SER A 271 -22.48 -1.62 -10.71
CA SER A 271 -22.40 -0.83 -11.92
C SER A 271 -20.93 -0.81 -12.21
N ASN A 272 -20.55 -1.56 -13.25
CA ASN A 272 -19.19 -1.49 -13.76
C ASN A 272 -18.92 -0.14 -14.45
N ASP A 273 -19.92 0.75 -14.52
CA ASP A 273 -19.76 2.10 -15.07
C ASP A 273 -19.17 3.05 -14.01
N ILE A 274 -17.85 3.22 -14.11
CA ILE A 274 -17.07 4.16 -13.29
C ILE A 274 -17.61 5.60 -13.43
N SER A 275 -18.13 6.00 -14.60
CA SER A 275 -18.66 7.35 -14.81
C SER A 275 -19.87 7.61 -13.91
N ALA A 276 -20.84 6.69 -13.91
CA ALA A 276 -22.03 6.79 -13.08
C ALA A 276 -21.67 6.78 -11.58
N LEU A 277 -20.72 5.93 -11.17
CA LEU A 277 -20.25 5.87 -9.79
C LEU A 277 -19.62 7.19 -9.33
N LEU A 278 -18.77 7.80 -10.15
CA LEU A 278 -18.14 9.07 -9.82
C LEU A 278 -19.13 10.23 -9.78
N GLU A 279 -20.11 10.28 -10.71
CA GLU A 279 -21.15 11.31 -10.67
C GLU A 279 -22.05 11.16 -9.43
N ASN A 280 -22.48 9.95 -9.10
CA ASN A 280 -23.24 9.70 -7.87
C ASN A 280 -22.44 10.12 -6.64
N LEU A 281 -21.16 9.78 -6.57
CA LEU A 281 -20.29 10.12 -5.45
C LEU A 281 -20.14 11.65 -5.29
N ARG A 282 -20.20 12.42 -6.39
CA ARG A 282 -20.16 13.89 -6.36
C ARG A 282 -21.44 14.53 -5.83
N THR A 283 -22.57 13.81 -5.82
CA THR A 283 -23.81 14.32 -5.24
C THR A 283 -23.80 14.31 -3.71
N LEU A 284 -22.90 13.54 -3.09
CA LEU A 284 -22.71 13.54 -1.65
C LEU A 284 -22.15 14.88 -1.17
N LYS A 285 -22.63 15.33 0.00
CA LYS A 285 -22.17 16.57 0.62
C LYS A 285 -20.85 16.30 1.34
N SER A 286 -19.74 16.38 0.61
CA SER A 286 -18.39 16.22 1.15
C SER A 286 -17.72 17.57 1.41
N THR A 287 -17.06 17.72 2.56
CA THR A 287 -16.19 18.86 2.87
C THR A 287 -14.90 18.86 2.04
N SER A 288 -14.49 17.70 1.54
CA SER A 288 -13.34 17.53 0.65
C SER A 288 -13.81 17.37 -0.80
N PRO A 289 -13.36 18.22 -1.74
CA PRO A 289 -13.75 18.11 -3.15
C PRO A 289 -13.07 16.89 -3.80
N MET A 290 -13.75 16.30 -4.78
CA MET A 290 -13.15 15.22 -5.56
C MET A 290 -12.03 15.76 -6.43
N HIS A 291 -10.89 15.06 -6.46
CA HIS A 291 -9.76 15.44 -7.30
C HIS A 291 -10.14 15.55 -8.79
N HIS A 292 -9.74 16.65 -9.44
CA HIS A 292 -10.10 16.98 -10.83
C HIS A 292 -9.74 15.89 -11.85
N GLU A 293 -8.59 15.22 -11.70
CA GLU A 293 -8.20 14.09 -12.57
C GLU A 293 -9.17 12.90 -12.47
N LEU A 294 -9.77 12.64 -11.31
CA LEU A 294 -10.78 11.59 -11.17
C LEU A 294 -12.08 11.99 -11.87
N ILE A 295 -12.50 13.27 -11.74
CA ILE A 295 -13.68 13.82 -12.43
C ILE A 295 -13.52 13.72 -13.96
N ASN A 296 -12.33 13.96 -14.47
CA ASN A 296 -12.06 13.92 -15.91
C ASN A 296 -11.73 12.51 -16.44
N LEU A 297 -11.52 11.52 -15.57
CA LEU A 297 -11.14 10.17 -15.98
C LEU A 297 -12.15 9.53 -16.95
N PRO A 298 -13.48 9.61 -16.74
CA PRO A 298 -14.46 9.02 -17.66
C PRO A 298 -14.46 9.65 -19.05
N LYS A 299 -13.92 10.87 -19.20
CA LYS A 299 -13.82 11.58 -20.48
C LYS A 299 -12.61 11.14 -21.30
N LYS A 300 -11.66 10.41 -20.70
CA LYS A 300 -10.44 9.96 -21.37
C LYS A 300 -10.72 8.65 -22.11
N SER A 301 -10.29 8.57 -23.35
CA SER A 301 -10.35 7.31 -24.12
C SER A 301 -9.38 6.29 -23.53
N VAL A 302 -9.85 5.05 -23.39
CA VAL A 302 -9.00 3.91 -23.10
C VAL A 302 -8.18 3.59 -24.36
N ILE A 303 -6.86 3.71 -24.26
CA ILE A 303 -5.94 3.47 -25.39
C ILE A 303 -5.05 2.25 -25.19
N HIS A 304 -4.88 1.77 -23.94
CA HIS A 304 -4.17 0.53 -23.64
C HIS A 304 -5.17 -0.57 -23.28
N THR A 305 -5.46 -1.44 -24.24
CA THR A 305 -6.41 -2.56 -24.10
C THR A 305 -5.75 -3.92 -24.24
N LYS A 306 -4.44 -3.96 -24.50
CA LYS A 306 -3.74 -5.19 -24.83
C LYS A 306 -3.62 -6.11 -23.63
N ILE A 307 -4.06 -7.36 -23.81
CA ILE A 307 -3.91 -8.45 -22.85
C ILE A 307 -3.07 -9.53 -23.52
N VAL A 308 -2.07 -10.05 -22.82
CA VAL A 308 -1.21 -11.14 -23.28
C VAL A 308 -1.37 -12.39 -22.41
N GLU A 309 -1.08 -13.54 -23.00
CA GLU A 309 -0.96 -14.79 -22.27
C GLU A 309 0.10 -14.70 -21.16
N ALA A 310 -0.11 -15.46 -20.10
CA ALA A 310 0.78 -15.59 -18.96
C ALA A 310 2.07 -16.37 -19.30
N THR A 311 2.82 -15.91 -20.29
CA THR A 311 4.09 -16.54 -20.71
C THR A 311 5.20 -15.51 -20.86
N LYS A 312 6.43 -15.93 -20.54
CA LYS A 312 7.63 -15.09 -20.67
C LYS A 312 7.82 -14.59 -22.11
N SER A 313 7.60 -15.46 -23.09
CA SER A 313 7.76 -15.14 -24.51
C SER A 313 6.76 -14.09 -24.97
N ALA A 314 5.48 -14.20 -24.58
CA ALA A 314 4.47 -13.21 -24.94
C ALA A 314 4.80 -11.83 -24.36
N ILE A 315 5.20 -11.77 -23.09
CA ILE A 315 5.58 -10.51 -22.42
C ILE A 315 6.84 -9.90 -23.06
N ILE A 316 7.90 -10.69 -23.31
CA ILE A 316 9.13 -10.21 -23.96
C ILE A 316 8.84 -9.64 -25.34
N LYS A 317 8.01 -10.32 -26.14
CA LYS A 317 7.64 -9.88 -27.48
C LYS A 317 7.04 -8.47 -27.45
N GLU A 318 6.16 -8.21 -26.49
CA GLU A 318 5.52 -6.91 -26.35
C GLU A 318 6.47 -5.82 -25.87
N ILE A 319 7.34 -6.13 -24.90
CA ILE A 319 8.37 -5.19 -24.46
C ILE A 319 9.27 -4.81 -25.64
N LYS A 320 9.74 -5.79 -26.42
CA LYS A 320 10.58 -5.52 -27.61
C LYS A 320 9.85 -4.67 -28.65
N THR A 321 8.60 -5.01 -28.96
CA THR A 321 7.77 -4.24 -29.91
C THR A 321 7.61 -2.79 -29.46
N TYR A 322 7.40 -2.57 -28.16
CA TYR A 322 7.32 -1.22 -27.61
C TYR A 322 8.65 -0.48 -27.70
N LEU A 323 9.77 -1.13 -27.34
CA LEU A 323 11.12 -0.53 -27.41
C LEU A 323 11.52 -0.18 -28.84
N GLU A 324 11.22 -1.03 -29.82
CA GLU A 324 11.46 -0.77 -31.25
C GLU A 324 10.63 0.40 -31.78
N ARG A 325 9.42 0.60 -31.25
CA ARG A 325 8.59 1.76 -31.57
C ARG A 325 9.15 3.02 -30.91
N PHE A 326 9.58 2.91 -29.66
CA PHE A 326 10.12 4.02 -28.89
C PHE A 326 11.46 4.51 -29.47
N SER A 327 12.32 3.61 -29.93
CA SER A 327 13.62 3.97 -30.53
C SER A 327 13.52 4.69 -31.87
N LYS A 328 12.35 4.68 -32.51
CA LYS A 328 12.08 5.37 -33.78
C LYS A 328 11.46 6.77 -33.59
N GLN A 329 11.14 7.16 -32.37
CA GLN A 329 10.63 8.49 -32.01
C GLN A 329 11.77 9.41 -31.63
#